data_AF-A0AAN1QPU0-F1
#
_entry.id   AF-A0AAN1QPU0-F1
#
_cell.length_a   1.000
_cell.length_b   1.000
_cell.length_c   1.000
_cell.angle_alpha   90.00
_cell.angle_beta   90.00
_cell.angle_gamma   90.00
#
_symmetry.space_group_name_H-M   'P 1'
#
loop_
_entity.id
_entity.type
_entity.pdbx_description
1 polymer ?
#
loop_
_entity_poly.entity_id
_entity_poly.type
_entity_poly.pdbx_seq_one_letter_code
_entity_poly.pdbx_strand_id
1 'polypeptide(L)'
;MPPNFDSSQIAAAAQALVLQMMAERGRGVVLVGAARLDLALERLLQSVMMPLGDEEDTLFIPDRSLGSFAAKITLAARLGLLDPTVEKALNSIRSVRNDFAHSAGDTSLSEARHQKRLAKAYQEARKNPLWQPLEQVFNEHSVTINSRDREFILLVTILAAFIDACTALQTPFRPRATVRFS
;
A
#
# COMPACT_ATOMS: atom_id res chain seq x y z
N MET A 1 -18.02 -15.87 -2.65
CA MET A 1 -17.66 -15.98 -1.21
C MET A 1 -16.46 -15.07 -1.00
N PRO A 2 -16.46 -14.15 -0.04
CA PRO A 2 -15.25 -13.39 0.27
C PRO A 2 -14.14 -14.39 0.62
N PRO A 3 -12.90 -14.16 0.17
CA PRO A 3 -11.81 -15.06 0.48
C PRO A 3 -11.65 -15.26 1.99
N ASN A 4 -11.34 -16.49 2.41
CA ASN A 4 -11.09 -16.82 3.80
C ASN A 4 -9.68 -16.33 4.17
N PHE A 5 -9.59 -15.08 4.56
CA PHE A 5 -8.37 -14.51 5.08
C PHE A 5 -8.05 -15.10 6.46
N ASP A 6 -6.82 -15.57 6.66
CA ASP A 6 -6.35 -15.89 8.01
C ASP A 6 -6.13 -14.58 8.77
N SER A 7 -7.15 -14.18 9.55
CA SER A 7 -7.16 -12.96 10.35
C SER A 7 -5.93 -12.84 11.27
N SER A 8 -5.36 -13.96 11.71
CA SER A 8 -4.19 -13.97 12.59
C SER A 8 -2.91 -13.56 11.85
N GLN A 9 -2.73 -14.05 10.62
CA GLN A 9 -1.58 -13.70 9.78
C GLN A 9 -1.62 -12.24 9.34
N ILE A 10 -2.81 -11.74 8.98
CA ILE A 10 -2.99 -10.34 8.62
C ILE A 10 -2.65 -9.43 9.81
N ALA A 11 -3.15 -9.77 11.00
CA ALA A 11 -2.87 -9.00 12.21
C ALA A 11 -1.37 -8.99 12.56
N ALA A 12 -0.69 -10.14 12.47
CA ALA A 12 0.75 -10.25 12.73
C ALA A 12 1.59 -9.44 11.73
N ALA A 13 1.30 -9.54 10.44
CA ALA A 13 1.98 -8.76 9.40
C ALA A 13 1.76 -7.26 9.58
N ALA A 14 0.53 -6.86 9.92
CA ALA A 14 0.18 -5.47 10.20
C ALA A 14 0.93 -4.94 11.43
N GLN A 15 0.99 -5.70 12.52
CA GLN A 15 1.72 -5.31 13.73
C GLN A 15 3.22 -5.13 13.46
N ALA A 16 3.84 -6.06 12.73
CA ALA A 16 5.25 -5.96 12.35
C ALA A 16 5.53 -4.68 11.53
N LEU A 17 4.64 -4.35 10.59
CA LEU A 17 4.78 -3.14 9.78
C LEU A 17 4.59 -1.86 10.59
N VAL A 18 3.65 -1.81 11.54
CA VAL A 18 3.53 -0.67 12.46
C VAL A 18 4.84 -0.45 13.20
N LEU A 19 5.41 -1.50 13.78
CA LEU A 19 6.67 -1.40 14.53
C LEU A 19 7.82 -0.90 13.67
N GLN A 20 7.93 -1.36 12.42
CA GLN A 20 8.91 -0.86 11.47
C GLN A 20 8.69 0.64 11.18
N MET A 21 7.45 1.04 10.88
CA MET A 21 7.13 2.43 10.56
C MET A 21 7.25 3.38 11.75
N MET A 22 7.14 2.88 12.98
CA MET A 22 7.33 3.68 14.20
C MET A 22 8.77 4.18 14.39
N ALA A 23 9.74 3.58 13.71
CA ALA A 23 11.12 4.06 13.66
C ALA A 23 11.28 5.31 12.76
N GLU A 24 10.34 5.53 11.83
CA GLU A 24 10.41 6.64 10.89
C GLU A 24 10.03 7.99 11.55
N ARG A 25 10.59 9.07 11.01
CA ARG A 25 10.39 10.45 11.49
C ARG A 25 10.22 11.43 10.34
N GLY A 26 9.43 12.48 10.57
CA GLY A 26 9.19 13.55 9.59
C GLY A 26 8.74 13.01 8.23
N ARG A 27 9.41 13.44 7.15
CA ARG A 27 9.12 12.97 5.78
C ARG A 27 9.30 11.46 5.58
N GLY A 28 10.12 10.80 6.41
CA GLY A 28 10.37 9.35 6.32
C GLY A 28 9.09 8.54 6.43
N VAL A 29 8.18 8.93 7.32
CA VAL A 29 6.88 8.25 7.53
C VAL A 29 6.09 8.14 6.22
N VAL A 30 6.03 9.22 5.44
CA VAL A 30 5.28 9.29 4.18
C VAL A 30 6.04 8.58 3.06
N LEU A 31 7.33 8.82 2.93
CA LEU A 31 8.13 8.26 1.84
C LEU A 31 8.27 6.74 1.96
N VAL A 32 8.59 6.24 3.15
CA VAL A 32 8.71 4.80 3.44
C VAL A 32 7.35 4.12 3.38
N GLY A 33 6.29 4.74 3.92
CA GLY A 33 4.95 4.19 3.84
C GLY A 33 4.44 4.05 2.40
N ALA A 34 4.67 5.06 1.55
CA ALA A 34 4.32 4.97 0.15
C ALA A 34 5.17 3.95 -0.61
N ALA A 35 6.48 3.86 -0.34
CA ALA A 35 7.35 2.84 -0.93
C ALA A 35 6.91 1.42 -0.55
N ARG A 36 6.42 1.22 0.69
CA ARG A 36 5.88 -0.07 1.12
C ARG A 36 4.64 -0.47 0.33
N LEU A 37 3.74 0.46 0.05
CA LEU A 37 2.54 0.21 -0.76
C LEU A 37 2.89 -0.03 -2.23
N ASP A 38 3.88 0.70 -2.75
CA ASP A 38 4.38 0.51 -4.12
C ASP A 38 4.94 -0.92 -4.31
N LEU A 39 5.76 -1.38 -3.36
CA LEU A 39 6.28 -2.76 -3.33
C LEU A 39 5.16 -3.79 -3.16
N ALA A 40 4.14 -3.51 -2.33
CA ALA A 40 3.01 -4.40 -2.15
C ALA A 40 2.22 -4.57 -3.47
N LEU A 41 1.98 -3.47 -4.20
CA LEU A 41 1.31 -3.51 -5.51
C LEU A 41 2.13 -4.24 -6.56
N GLU A 42 3.45 -4.08 -6.56
CA GLU A 42 4.34 -4.83 -7.43
C GLU A 42 4.18 -6.34 -7.22
N ARG A 43 4.25 -6.80 -5.97
CA ARG A 43 4.05 -8.21 -5.62
C ARG A 43 2.65 -8.70 -6.00
N LEU A 44 1.63 -7.88 -5.78
CA LEU A 44 0.25 -8.19 -6.20
C LEU A 44 0.17 -8.38 -7.72
N LEU A 45 0.79 -7.50 -8.50
CA LEU A 45 0.81 -7.61 -9.96
C LEU A 45 1.60 -8.85 -10.41
N GLN A 46 2.78 -9.10 -9.83
CA GLN A 46 3.58 -10.29 -10.13
C GLN A 46 2.81 -11.59 -9.84
N SER A 47 2.00 -11.63 -8.78
CA SER A 47 1.22 -12.82 -8.40
C SER A 47 0.17 -13.24 -9.42
N VAL A 48 -0.26 -12.32 -10.30
CA VAL A 48 -1.20 -12.61 -11.40
C VAL A 48 -0.51 -12.70 -12.76
N MET A 49 0.78 -12.40 -12.84
CA MET A 49 1.57 -12.54 -14.07
C MET A 49 2.05 -13.98 -14.21
N MET A 50 2.35 -14.37 -15.45
CA MET A 50 3.08 -15.62 -15.68
C MET A 50 4.49 -15.47 -15.08
N PRO A 51 5.01 -16.51 -14.40
CA PRO A 51 6.37 -16.47 -13.90
C PRO A 51 7.33 -16.31 -15.07
N LEU A 52 8.34 -15.47 -14.88
CA LEU A 52 9.50 -15.45 -15.78
C LEU A 52 10.27 -16.75 -15.61
N GLY A 53 10.96 -17.17 -16.68
CA GLY A 53 11.93 -18.27 -16.60
C GLY A 53 13.19 -17.82 -15.87
N ASP A 54 14.36 -18.11 -16.43
CA ASP A 54 15.66 -17.70 -15.85
C ASP A 54 16.00 -16.21 -16.07
N GLU A 55 15.08 -15.42 -16.62
CA GLU A 55 15.30 -14.01 -16.93
C GLU A 55 14.96 -13.09 -15.75
N GLU A 56 15.69 -11.98 -15.64
CA GLU A 56 15.43 -10.94 -14.64
C GLU A 56 14.15 -10.16 -14.98
N ASP A 57 13.29 -9.95 -13.97
CA ASP A 57 12.08 -9.14 -14.13
C ASP A 57 12.40 -7.65 -14.25
N THR A 58 12.54 -7.18 -15.48
CA THR A 58 12.81 -5.76 -15.74
C THR A 58 11.56 -4.89 -15.75
N LEU A 59 10.35 -5.47 -15.66
CA LEU A 59 9.10 -4.73 -15.89
C LEU A 59 8.85 -3.61 -14.87
N PHE A 60 9.31 -3.83 -13.64
CA PHE A 60 9.08 -2.95 -12.48
C PHE A 60 10.28 -2.07 -12.14
N ILE A 61 11.39 -2.18 -12.87
CA ILE A 61 12.54 -1.29 -12.72
C ILE A 61 12.12 0.15 -13.01
N PRO A 62 12.67 1.16 -12.31
CA PRO A 62 12.45 2.57 -12.65
C PRO A 62 12.61 2.84 -14.16
N ASP A 63 11.81 3.78 -14.68
CA ASP A 63 11.75 4.15 -16.09
C ASP A 63 11.25 3.05 -17.06
N ARG A 64 10.81 1.89 -16.55
CA ARG A 64 10.10 0.85 -17.33
C ARG A 64 8.59 0.97 -17.18
N SER A 65 7.86 0.15 -17.94
CA SER A 65 6.41 0.25 -18.10
C SER A 65 5.64 0.24 -16.78
N LEU A 66 6.07 -0.57 -15.80
CA LEU A 66 5.49 -0.61 -14.45
C LEU A 66 6.44 -0.09 -13.38
N GLY A 67 7.45 0.69 -13.76
CA GLY A 67 8.44 1.26 -12.84
C GLY A 67 7.91 2.36 -11.93
N SER A 68 6.72 2.90 -12.21
CA SER A 68 6.12 3.97 -11.41
C SER A 68 4.95 3.48 -10.56
N PHE A 69 4.84 4.02 -9.34
CA PHE A 69 3.71 3.75 -8.44
C PHE A 69 2.35 4.03 -9.11
N ALA A 70 2.25 5.09 -9.93
CA ALA A 70 1.03 5.40 -10.67
C ALA A 70 0.65 4.29 -11.66
N ALA A 71 1.61 3.81 -12.46
CA ALA A 71 1.37 2.75 -13.43
C ALA A 71 0.90 1.45 -12.77
N LYS A 72 1.49 1.08 -11.62
CA LYS A 72 1.07 -0.09 -10.85
C LYS A 72 -0.36 0.05 -10.31
N ILE A 73 -0.72 1.21 -9.74
CA ILE A 73 -2.10 1.47 -9.27
C ILE A 73 -3.08 1.33 -10.44
N THR A 74 -2.80 1.98 -11.57
CA THR A 74 -3.67 1.95 -12.75
C THR A 74 -3.84 0.52 -13.26
N LEU A 75 -2.76 -0.23 -13.44
CA LEU A 75 -2.85 -1.60 -13.95
C LEU A 75 -3.62 -2.51 -12.98
N ALA A 76 -3.31 -2.45 -11.69
CA ALA A 76 -3.98 -3.28 -10.68
C ALA A 76 -5.49 -3.00 -10.63
N ALA A 77 -5.90 -1.73 -10.71
CA ALA A 77 -7.31 -1.35 -10.80
C ALA A 77 -7.98 -1.85 -12.11
N ARG A 78 -7.29 -1.73 -13.25
CA ARG A 78 -7.81 -2.21 -14.55
C ARG A 78 -7.98 -3.73 -14.61
N LEU A 79 -7.16 -4.47 -13.85
CA LEU A 79 -7.29 -5.92 -13.68
C LEU A 79 -8.34 -6.32 -12.64
N GLY A 80 -8.98 -5.35 -11.97
CA GLY A 80 -9.98 -5.62 -10.93
C GLY A 80 -9.39 -6.11 -9.61
N LEU A 81 -8.08 -5.94 -9.39
CA LEU A 81 -7.39 -6.35 -8.16
C LEU A 81 -7.58 -5.34 -7.02
N LEU A 82 -8.01 -4.12 -7.35
CA LEU A 82 -8.31 -3.06 -6.40
C LEU A 82 -9.79 -2.69 -6.54
N ASP A 83 -10.49 -2.55 -5.41
CA ASP A 83 -11.78 -1.90 -5.44
C ASP A 83 -11.62 -0.38 -5.64
N PRO A 84 -12.66 0.33 -6.11
CA PRO A 84 -12.56 1.77 -6.42
C PRO A 84 -12.19 2.65 -5.22
N THR A 85 -12.44 2.19 -3.99
CA THR A 85 -12.12 2.94 -2.78
C THR A 85 -10.64 2.84 -2.46
N VAL A 86 -10.07 1.63 -2.55
CA VAL A 86 -8.62 1.41 -2.38
C VAL A 86 -7.82 2.09 -3.48
N GLU A 87 -8.25 2.03 -4.74
CA GLU A 87 -7.59 2.74 -5.85
C GLU A 87 -7.50 4.26 -5.58
N LYS A 88 -8.60 4.87 -5.11
CA LYS A 88 -8.64 6.29 -4.74
C LYS A 88 -7.72 6.59 -3.57
N ALA A 89 -7.69 5.74 -2.54
CA ALA A 89 -6.82 5.91 -1.38
C ALA A 89 -5.34 5.87 -1.78
N LEU A 90 -4.93 4.90 -2.62
CA LEU A 90 -3.56 4.79 -3.13
C LEU A 90 -3.15 6.01 -3.96
N ASN A 91 -4.04 6.52 -4.81
CA ASN A 91 -3.78 7.75 -5.56
C ASN A 91 -3.65 8.99 -4.66
N SER A 92 -4.46 9.10 -3.60
CA SER A 92 -4.31 10.16 -2.59
C SER A 92 -2.96 10.07 -1.88
N ILE A 93 -2.54 8.87 -1.47
CA ILE A 93 -1.23 8.64 -0.83
C ILE A 93 -0.09 8.99 -1.79
N ARG A 94 -0.16 8.55 -3.05
CA ARG A 94 0.81 8.92 -4.09
C ARG A 94 0.93 10.43 -4.27
N SER A 95 -0.21 11.13 -4.32
CA SER A 95 -0.22 12.60 -4.43
C SER A 95 0.43 13.27 -3.21
N VAL A 96 0.14 12.80 -1.99
CA VAL A 96 0.78 13.32 -0.78
C VAL A 96 2.27 13.02 -0.78
N ARG A 97 2.70 11.80 -1.13
CA ARG A 97 4.11 11.43 -1.28
C ARG A 97 4.84 12.35 -2.25
N ASN A 98 4.24 12.67 -3.39
CA ASN A 98 4.85 13.56 -4.37
C ASN A 98 5.07 14.96 -3.82
N ASP A 99 4.11 15.52 -3.07
CA ASP A 99 4.31 16.80 -2.39
C ASP A 99 5.48 16.73 -1.39
N PHE A 100 5.60 15.64 -0.61
CA PHE A 100 6.71 15.45 0.33
C PHE A 100 8.07 15.27 -0.37
N ALA A 101 8.10 14.62 -1.54
CA ALA A 101 9.33 14.38 -2.29
C ALA A 101 9.83 15.64 -3.03
N HIS A 102 8.93 16.54 -3.42
CA HIS A 102 9.25 17.77 -4.16
C HIS A 102 9.27 19.03 -3.29
N SER A 103 8.90 18.94 -2.01
CA SER A 103 9.00 20.08 -1.08
C SER A 103 10.46 20.33 -0.70
N ALA A 104 10.91 21.56 -0.92
CA ALA A 104 12.23 22.04 -0.49
C ALA A 104 12.26 22.47 0.99
N GLY A 105 11.10 22.53 1.66
CA GLY A 105 10.97 22.96 3.05
C GLY A 105 10.25 21.94 3.94
N ASP A 106 9.89 22.37 5.16
CA ASP A 106 9.17 21.54 6.13
C ASP A 106 7.73 21.30 5.67
N THR A 107 7.51 20.14 5.04
CA THR A 107 6.17 19.62 4.74
C THR A 107 5.72 18.64 5.82
N SER A 108 4.47 18.78 6.25
CA SER A 108 3.91 18.03 7.38
C SER A 108 2.52 17.50 7.07
N LEU A 109 2.22 16.27 7.53
CA LEU A 109 0.88 15.68 7.39
C LEU A 109 -0.20 16.51 8.12
N SER A 110 0.18 17.41 9.02
CA SER A 110 -0.75 18.32 9.70
C SER A 110 -1.33 19.40 8.78
N GLU A 111 -0.76 19.63 7.60
CA GLU A 111 -1.27 20.64 6.66
C GLU A 111 -2.64 20.26 6.10
N ALA A 112 -3.53 21.25 6.02
CA ALA A 112 -4.92 21.06 5.58
C ALA A 112 -5.05 20.40 4.19
N ARG A 113 -4.10 20.67 3.28
CA ARG A 113 -4.10 20.06 1.94
C ARG A 113 -3.91 18.54 1.99
N HIS A 114 -3.05 18.02 2.86
CA HIS A 114 -2.82 16.59 3.00
C HIS A 114 -3.98 15.92 3.72
N GLN A 115 -4.50 16.55 4.78
CA GLN A 115 -5.69 16.09 5.48
C GLN A 115 -6.91 16.00 4.55
N LYS A 116 -7.13 17.01 3.71
CA LYS A 116 -8.22 17.00 2.72
C LYS A 116 -8.08 15.86 1.71
N ARG A 117 -6.88 15.61 1.20
CA ARG A 117 -6.63 14.51 0.23
C ARG A 117 -6.82 13.12 0.85
N LEU A 118 -6.45 12.96 2.12
CA LEU A 118 -6.50 11.67 2.84
C LEU A 118 -7.81 11.44 3.61
N ALA A 119 -8.66 12.45 3.75
CA ALA A 119 -9.88 12.40 4.58
C ALA A 119 -10.72 11.15 4.32
N LYS A 120 -11.02 10.85 3.05
CA LYS A 120 -11.82 9.68 2.69
C LYS A 120 -11.09 8.37 2.99
N ALA A 121 -9.78 8.29 2.69
CA ALA A 121 -8.97 7.11 3.00
C ALA A 121 -8.94 6.82 4.51
N TYR A 122 -8.75 7.86 5.33
CA TYR A 122 -8.78 7.73 6.78
C TYR A 122 -10.17 7.32 7.30
N GLN A 123 -11.26 7.83 6.71
CA GLN A 123 -12.60 7.41 7.11
C GLN A 123 -12.83 5.92 6.86
N GLU A 124 -12.36 5.38 5.73
CA GLU A 124 -12.52 3.96 5.42
C GLU A 124 -11.58 3.09 6.27
N ALA A 125 -10.34 3.53 6.49
CA ALA A 125 -9.40 2.81 7.34
C ALA A 125 -9.89 2.68 8.80
N ARG A 126 -10.54 3.71 9.35
CA ARG A 126 -11.10 3.67 10.72
C ARG A 126 -12.25 2.67 10.91
N LYS A 127 -12.92 2.29 9.83
CA LYS A 127 -13.97 1.25 9.89
C LYS A 127 -13.36 -0.16 9.90
N ASN A 128 -12.07 -0.30 9.58
CA ASN A 128 -11.42 -1.59 9.52
C ASN A 128 -11.22 -2.17 10.93
N PRO A 129 -11.54 -3.47 11.15
CA PRO A 129 -11.35 -4.11 12.46
C PRO A 129 -9.93 -4.07 13.00
N LEU A 130 -8.92 -3.95 12.13
CA LEU A 130 -7.51 -3.85 12.54
C LEU A 130 -7.14 -2.47 13.09
N TRP A 131 -7.96 -1.43 12.89
CA TRP A 131 -7.62 -0.08 13.33
C TRP A 131 -7.36 -0.02 14.83
N GLN A 132 -8.31 -0.50 15.64
CA GLN A 132 -8.23 -0.42 17.10
C GLN A 132 -7.07 -1.26 17.69
N PRO A 133 -6.87 -2.53 17.29
CA PRO A 133 -5.70 -3.31 17.73
C PRO A 133 -4.37 -2.65 17.35
N LEU A 134 -4.23 -2.13 16.14
CA LEU A 134 -2.98 -1.48 15.71
C LEU A 134 -2.74 -0.15 16.43
N GLU A 135 -3.80 0.58 16.79
CA GLU A 135 -3.71 1.80 17.60
C GLU A 135 -3.17 1.49 19.01
N GLN A 136 -3.53 0.35 19.60
CA GLN A 136 -3.01 -0.08 20.90
C GLN A 136 -1.50 -0.32 20.90
N VAL A 137 -0.93 -0.82 19.79
CA VAL A 137 0.52 -1.04 19.65
C VAL A 137 1.32 0.24 19.92
N PHE A 138 0.81 1.41 19.50
CA PHE A 138 1.48 2.69 19.76
C PHE A 138 1.51 3.05 21.25
N ASN A 139 0.47 2.67 22.00
CA ASN A 139 0.35 2.98 23.42
C ASN A 139 1.30 2.10 24.25
N GLU A 140 1.52 0.87 23.83
CA GLU A 140 2.42 -0.08 24.52
C GLU A 140 3.90 0.33 24.42
N HIS A 141 4.30 0.96 23.31
CA HIS A 141 5.71 1.21 23.02
C HIS A 141 6.21 2.60 23.47
N SER A 142 5.39 3.42 24.14
CA SER A 142 5.75 4.74 24.68
C SER A 142 6.45 5.71 23.70
N VAL A 143 6.30 5.51 22.39
CA VAL A 143 6.95 6.35 21.37
C VAL A 143 6.10 7.60 21.12
N THR A 144 6.71 8.78 21.31
CA THR A 144 6.08 10.05 20.94
C THR A 144 6.07 10.19 19.42
N ILE A 145 4.90 9.98 18.83
CA ILE A 145 4.62 10.14 17.40
C ILE A 145 3.43 11.08 17.29
N ASN A 146 3.51 12.08 16.41
CA ASN A 146 2.39 13.00 16.16
C ASN A 146 1.15 12.20 15.72
N SER A 147 -0.04 12.62 16.18
CA SER A 147 -1.31 12.00 15.82
C SER A 147 -1.50 11.83 14.31
N ARG A 148 -1.08 12.80 13.50
CA ARG A 148 -1.22 12.72 12.03
C ARG A 148 -0.31 11.66 11.39
N ASP A 149 0.89 11.51 11.92
CA ASP A 149 1.82 10.47 11.48
C ASP A 149 1.28 9.09 11.89
N ARG A 150 0.74 8.95 13.11
CA ARG A 150 0.09 7.71 13.56
C ARG A 150 -1.08 7.32 12.65
N GLU A 151 -1.98 8.25 12.33
CA GLU A 151 -3.10 8.00 11.42
C GLU A 151 -2.64 7.54 10.04
N PHE A 152 -1.56 8.14 9.52
CA PHE A 152 -0.96 7.73 8.25
C PHE A 152 -0.33 6.33 8.31
N ILE A 153 0.42 6.02 9.38
CA ILE A 153 1.01 4.69 9.59
C ILE A 153 -0.10 3.63 9.63
N LEU A 154 -1.18 3.89 10.37
CA LEU A 154 -2.33 2.98 10.44
C LEU A 154 -2.98 2.76 9.07
N LEU A 155 -3.23 3.84 8.33
CA LEU A 155 -3.78 3.77 6.97
C LEU A 155 -2.90 2.91 6.04
N VAL A 156 -1.60 3.21 5.98
CA VAL A 156 -0.64 2.47 5.14
C VAL A 156 -0.56 1.02 5.56
N THR A 157 -0.51 0.75 6.86
CA THR A 157 -0.42 -0.61 7.39
C THR A 157 -1.62 -1.45 6.99
N ILE A 158 -2.83 -0.91 7.19
CA ILE A 158 -4.06 -1.61 6.84
C ILE A 158 -4.07 -1.91 5.34
N LEU A 159 -3.78 -0.92 4.50
CA LEU A 159 -3.74 -1.14 3.05
C LEU A 159 -2.70 -2.19 2.65
N ALA A 160 -1.48 -2.12 3.18
CA ALA A 160 -0.42 -3.07 2.87
C ALA A 160 -0.79 -4.50 3.31
N ALA A 161 -1.33 -4.67 4.52
CA ALA A 161 -1.72 -5.97 5.05
C ALA A 161 -2.82 -6.63 4.19
N PHE A 162 -3.81 -5.86 3.74
CA PHE A 162 -4.85 -6.38 2.85
C PHE A 162 -4.33 -6.65 1.43
N ILE A 163 -3.43 -5.82 0.89
CA ILE A 163 -2.80 -6.08 -0.40
C ILE A 163 -1.99 -7.39 -0.35
N ASP A 164 -1.18 -7.59 0.68
CA ASP A 164 -0.37 -8.80 0.83
C ASP A 164 -1.26 -10.04 1.03
N ALA A 165 -2.33 -9.92 1.82
CA ALA A 165 -3.29 -11.00 2.01
C ALA A 165 -4.01 -11.38 0.70
N CYS A 166 -4.42 -10.39 -0.09
CA CYS A 166 -4.98 -10.60 -1.43
C CYS A 166 -3.94 -11.22 -2.37
N THR A 167 -2.67 -10.81 -2.29
CA THR A 167 -1.56 -11.34 -3.08
C THR A 167 -1.37 -12.84 -2.84
N ALA A 168 -1.42 -13.28 -1.58
CA ALA A 168 -1.29 -14.70 -1.22
C ALA A 168 -2.40 -15.61 -1.77
N LEU A 169 -3.52 -15.02 -2.21
CA LEU A 169 -4.67 -15.72 -2.77
C LEU A 169 -4.71 -15.68 -4.30
N GLN A 170 -3.86 -14.86 -4.93
CA GLN A 170 -3.82 -14.76 -6.38
C GLN A 170 -3.15 -15.99 -6.99
N THR A 171 -3.49 -16.23 -8.26
CA THR A 171 -2.76 -17.16 -9.12
C THR A 171 -2.52 -16.50 -10.46
N PRO A 172 -1.49 -16.92 -11.22
CA PRO A 172 -1.23 -16.39 -12.56
C PRO A 172 -2.48 -16.44 -13.45
N PHE A 173 -2.72 -15.35 -14.18
CA PHE A 173 -3.84 -15.21 -15.09
C PHE A 173 -3.82 -16.31 -16.15
N ARG A 174 -4.95 -17.00 -16.31
CA ARG A 174 -5.15 -18.04 -17.33
C ARG A 174 -6.07 -17.54 -18.42
N PRO A 175 -5.56 -17.07 -19.57
CA PRO A 175 -6.40 -16.61 -20.66
C PRO A 175 -7.20 -17.76 -21.27
N ARG A 176 -8.39 -17.47 -21.81
CA ARG A 176 -9.24 -18.47 -22.50
C ARG A 176 -8.57 -19.07 -23.74
N ALA A 177 -7.75 -18.28 -24.42
CA ALA A 177 -6.94 -18.70 -25.54
C ALA A 177 -5.62 -17.94 -25.47
N THR A 178 -4.54 -18.61 -25.84
CA THR A 178 -3.24 -17.97 -26.05
C THR A 178 -3.07 -17.77 -27.55
N VAL A 179 -2.59 -16.59 -27.97
CA VAL A 179 -2.24 -16.37 -29.37
C VAL A 179 -1.12 -17.34 -29.74
N ARG A 180 -1.32 -18.13 -30.79
CA ARG A 180 -0.36 -19.09 -31.34
C ARG A 180 -0.16 -18.80 -32.81
N PHE A 181 1.00 -19.14 -33.33
CA PHE A 181 1.27 -19.07 -34.77
C PHE A 181 0.50 -20.13 -35.57
N SER A 182 0.01 -21.18 -34.89
CA SER A 182 -0.80 -22.29 -35.44
C SER A 182 -1.82 -22.78 -34.41
#